data_AF-A0A7G5X9Q6-F1
#
_entry.id   AF-A0A7G5X9Q6-F1
#
_cell.length_a   1.000
_cell.length_b   1.000
_cell.length_c   1.000
_cell.angle_alpha   90.00
_cell.angle_beta   90.00
_cell.angle_gamma   90.00
#
_symmetry.space_group_name_H-M   'P 1'
#
loop_
_entity.id
_entity.type
_entity.pdbx_description
1 polymer ?
#
loop_
_entity_poly.entity_id
_entity_poly.type
_entity_poly.pdbx_seq_one_letter_code
_entity_poly.pdbx_strand_id
1 'polypeptide(L)'
;IFAQRLMKYWTNFARTGDPNDPRDSKSPQWPPYTTAAQQYVSLNLKPLEVRRGLRAQTCAFWNRFLPKLLSATGRRRCGVGGAGNAQGGKGWKEGR
;
A
#
# COMPACT_ATOMS: atom_id res chain seq x y z
N ILE A 1 -24.98 -10.63 -0.64
CA ILE A 1 -24.54 -9.99 -1.91
C ILE A 1 -23.12 -9.44 -1.82
N PHE A 2 -22.81 -8.47 -0.94
CA PHE A 2 -21.43 -7.91 -0.84
C PHE A 2 -20.37 -8.97 -0.49
N ALA A 3 -20.59 -9.78 0.55
CA ALA A 3 -19.64 -10.82 0.96
C ALA A 3 -19.36 -11.85 -0.14
N GLN A 4 -20.38 -12.26 -0.91
CA GLN A 4 -20.22 -13.16 -2.05
C GLN A 4 -19.32 -12.56 -3.14
N ARG A 5 -19.48 -11.26 -3.42
CA ARG A 5 -18.62 -10.54 -4.37
C ARG A 5 -17.17 -10.46 -3.87
N LEU A 6 -16.97 -10.18 -2.58
CA LEU A 6 -15.64 -10.18 -1.97
C LEU A 6 -14.98 -11.56 -2.05
N MET A 7 -15.69 -12.61 -1.68
CA MET A 7 -15.21 -14.00 -1.79
C MET A 7 -14.89 -14.38 -3.24
N LYS A 8 -15.66 -13.92 -4.23
CA LYS A 8 -15.38 -14.15 -5.66
C LYS A 8 -14.03 -13.54 -6.07
N TYR A 9 -13.80 -12.27 -5.75
CA TYR A 9 -12.51 -11.62 -6.05
C TYR A 9 -11.34 -12.33 -5.38
N TRP A 10 -11.47 -12.71 -4.10
CA TRP A 10 -10.40 -13.40 -3.37
C TRP A 10 -10.13 -14.81 -3.89
N THR A 11 -11.17 -15.58 -4.20
CA THR A 11 -11.01 -16.95 -4.72
C THR A 11 -10.43 -16.97 -6.14
N ASN A 12 -10.79 -15.99 -6.99
CA ASN A 12 -10.18 -15.80 -8.30
C ASN A 12 -8.70 -15.42 -8.19
N PHE A 13 -8.37 -14.47 -7.31
CA PHE A 13 -6.99 -14.06 -7.05
C PHE A 13 -6.14 -15.23 -6.54
N ALA A 14 -6.65 -16.02 -5.59
CA ALA A 14 -5.96 -17.19 -5.07
C ALA A 14 -5.70 -18.26 -6.15
N ARG A 15 -6.55 -18.35 -7.18
CA ARG A 15 -6.42 -19.33 -8.26
C ARG A 15 -5.50 -18.88 -9.38
N THR A 16 -5.58 -17.62 -9.79
CA THR A 16 -4.97 -17.13 -11.05
C THR A 16 -4.01 -15.95 -10.87
N GLY A 17 -3.98 -15.33 -9.69
CA GLY A 17 -3.31 -14.06 -9.44
C GLY A 17 -4.10 -12.84 -9.92
N ASP A 18 -5.20 -13.03 -10.65
CA ASP A 18 -6.11 -11.96 -11.08
C ASP A 18 -7.44 -12.07 -10.31
N PRO A 19 -7.87 -11.03 -9.58
CA PRO A 19 -9.18 -11.03 -8.93
C PRO A 19 -10.36 -11.07 -9.92
N ASN A 20 -10.16 -10.63 -11.16
CA ASN A 20 -11.23 -10.52 -12.17
C ASN A 20 -11.66 -11.89 -12.71
N ASP A 21 -12.93 -11.99 -13.13
CA ASP A 21 -13.43 -13.20 -13.79
C ASP A 21 -13.25 -13.05 -15.31
N PRO A 22 -12.42 -13.88 -15.97
CA PRO A 22 -12.15 -13.75 -17.40
C PRO A 22 -13.39 -14.00 -18.27
N ARG A 23 -14.43 -14.63 -17.72
CA ARG A 23 -15.69 -14.93 -18.43
C ARG A 23 -16.73 -13.83 -18.29
N ASP A 24 -16.48 -12.84 -17.45
CA ASP A 24 -17.43 -11.77 -17.12
C ASP A 24 -16.81 -10.40 -17.38
N SER A 25 -16.87 -9.99 -18.65
CA SER A 25 -16.43 -8.67 -19.12
C SER A 25 -17.40 -7.53 -18.77
N LYS A 26 -18.61 -7.86 -18.29
CA LYS A 26 -19.62 -6.86 -17.89
C LYS A 26 -19.45 -6.40 -16.45
N SER A 27 -18.76 -7.19 -15.63
CA SER A 27 -18.44 -6.83 -14.25
C SER A 27 -17.37 -5.72 -14.19
N PRO A 28 -17.48 -4.78 -13.23
CA PRO A 28 -16.44 -3.80 -12.97
C PRO A 28 -15.08 -4.45 -12.74
N GLN A 29 -14.07 -4.02 -13.51
CA GLN A 29 -12.73 -4.60 -13.46
C GLN A 29 -11.91 -3.97 -12.32
N TRP A 30 -11.19 -4.81 -11.59
CA TRP A 30 -10.18 -4.42 -10.61
C TRP A 30 -8.83 -4.27 -11.33
N PRO A 31 -8.33 -3.04 -11.57
CA PRO A 31 -7.05 -2.86 -12.25
C PRO A 31 -5.86 -3.15 -11.33
N PRO A 32 -4.75 -3.69 -11.86
CA PRO A 32 -3.54 -3.90 -11.09
C PRO A 32 -2.97 -2.58 -10.57
N TYR A 33 -2.40 -2.62 -9.37
CA TYR A 33 -1.73 -1.45 -8.80
C TYR A 33 -0.45 -1.15 -9.57
N THR A 34 -0.26 0.11 -9.97
CA THR A 34 1.00 0.60 -10.55
C THR A 34 1.47 1.83 -9.80
N THR A 35 2.79 2.04 -9.71
CA THR A 35 3.36 3.23 -9.04
C THR A 35 2.99 4.54 -9.72
N ALA A 36 2.75 4.50 -11.04
CA ALA A 36 2.33 5.66 -11.84
C ALA A 36 0.85 6.00 -11.64
N ALA A 37 -0.05 5.01 -11.73
CA ALA A 37 -1.49 5.27 -11.64
C ALA A 37 -2.03 5.24 -10.20
N GLN A 38 -1.34 4.56 -9.29
CA GLN A 38 -1.70 4.37 -7.88
C GLN A 38 -3.16 3.98 -7.68
N GLN A 39 -3.68 3.13 -8.57
CA GLN A 39 -5.09 2.75 -8.61
C GLN A 39 -5.39 1.73 -7.53
N TYR A 40 -6.49 1.93 -6.83
CA TYR A 40 -7.03 1.00 -5.85
C TYR A 40 -8.55 0.95 -6.00
N VAL A 41 -9.17 -0.11 -5.51
CA VAL A 41 -10.63 -0.25 -5.53
C VAL A 41 -11.23 -0.01 -4.16
N SER A 42 -12.42 0.56 -4.13
CA SER A 42 -13.22 0.69 -2.92
C SER A 42 -14.11 -0.54 -2.73
N LEU A 43 -13.80 -1.35 -1.71
CA LEU A 43 -14.59 -2.52 -1.34
C LEU A 43 -15.71 -2.12 -0.37
N ASN A 44 -16.82 -1.66 -0.92
CA ASN A 44 -18.01 -1.22 -0.16
C ASN A 44 -19.28 -1.90 -0.66
N LEU A 45 -20.42 -1.68 0.02
CA LEU A 45 -21.73 -2.18 -0.42
C LEU A 45 -22.15 -1.66 -1.81
N LYS A 46 -21.57 -0.54 -2.24
CA LYS A 46 -21.75 0.04 -3.59
C LYS A 46 -21.06 -0.79 -4.68
N PRO A 47 -21.35 -0.56 -5.96
CA PRO A 47 -20.55 -1.10 -7.06
C PRO A 47 -19.06 -0.78 -6.90
N LEU A 48 -18.19 -1.59 -7.51
CA LEU A 48 -16.75 -1.40 -7.45
C LEU A 48 -16.39 -0.02 -8.01
N GLU A 49 -15.65 0.75 -7.24
CA GLU A 49 -15.18 2.07 -7.65
C GLU A 49 -13.66 2.08 -7.65
N VAL A 50 -13.05 2.42 -8.80
CA VAL A 50 -11.60 2.58 -8.92
C VAL A 50 -11.24 4.02 -8.55
N ARG A 51 -10.41 4.16 -7.52
CA ARG A 51 -9.87 5.43 -7.03
C ARG A 51 -8.35 5.45 -7.18
N ARG A 52 -7.73 6.61 -6.96
CA ARG A 52 -6.28 6.80 -7.10
C ARG A 52 -5.68 7.47 -5.87
N GLY A 53 -4.43 7.14 -5.56
CA GLY A 53 -3.62 7.85 -4.57
C GLY A 53 -4.16 7.71 -3.15
N LEU A 54 -4.33 6.47 -2.67
CA LEU A 54 -4.85 6.20 -1.33
C LEU A 54 -4.01 6.93 -0.26
N ARG A 55 -4.61 7.96 0.36
CA ARG A 55 -3.98 8.79 1.41
C ARG A 55 -2.57 9.27 1.04
N ALA A 56 -2.33 9.60 -0.24
CA ALA A 56 -0.99 9.88 -0.76
C ALA A 56 -0.22 10.94 0.07
N GLN A 57 -0.88 12.01 0.51
CA GLN A 57 -0.28 13.04 1.35
C GLN A 57 0.12 12.52 2.74
N THR A 58 -0.75 11.75 3.39
CA THR A 58 -0.46 11.13 4.69
C THR A 58 0.69 10.13 4.55
N CYS A 59 0.67 9.27 3.53
CA CYS A 59 1.76 8.34 3.27
C CYS A 59 3.07 9.07 2.98
N ALA A 60 3.06 10.19 2.24
CA ALA A 60 4.25 11.00 2.02
C ALA A 60 4.80 11.58 3.32
N PHE A 61 3.93 12.04 4.22
CA PHE A 61 4.33 12.50 5.55
C PHE A 61 5.03 11.39 6.34
N TRP A 62 4.41 10.23 6.49
CA TRP A 62 4.97 9.12 7.28
C TRP A 62 6.22 8.49 6.65
N ASN A 63 6.23 8.34 5.32
CA ASN A 63 7.31 7.63 4.62
C ASN A 63 8.50 8.53 4.28
N ARG A 64 8.30 9.84 4.06
CA ARG A 64 9.37 10.75 3.62
C ARG A 64 9.72 11.81 4.65
N PHE A 65 8.73 12.41 5.29
CA PHE A 65 8.96 13.56 6.17
C PHE A 65 9.36 13.14 7.58
N LEU A 66 8.59 12.25 8.20
CA LEU A 66 8.81 11.86 9.59
C LEU A 66 10.20 11.24 9.85
N PRO A 67 10.74 10.33 9.01
CA PRO A 67 12.06 9.75 9.24
C PRO A 67 13.18 10.80 9.21
N LYS A 68 13.05 11.81 8.34
CA LYS A 68 13.98 12.94 8.25
C LYS A 68 13.90 13.81 9.51
N LEU A 69 12.69 14.10 9.97
CA LEU A 69 12.47 14.87 11.19
C LEU A 69 13.09 14.17 12.41
N LEU A 70 12.82 12.88 12.60
CA LEU A 70 13.40 12.08 13.69
C LEU A 70 14.93 12.03 13.64
N SER A 71 15.50 11.94 12.43
CA SER A 71 16.96 11.97 12.24
C SER A 71 17.56 13.33 12.60
N ALA A 72 16.85 14.42 12.33
CA ALA A 72 17.31 15.79 12.63
C ALA A 72 17.16 16.14 14.12
N THR A 73 16.07 15.72 14.76
CA THR A 73 15.78 16.02 16.18
C THR A 73 16.40 15.02 17.16
N GLY A 74 16.71 13.80 16.71
CA GLY A 74 17.43 12.79 17.49
C GLY A 74 18.88 13.15 17.86
N ARG A 75 19.42 14.25 17.30
CA ARG A 75 20.77 14.75 17.63
C ARG A 75 20.81 15.68 18.85
N ARG A 76 19.74 15.75 19.64
CA ARG A 76 19.70 16.52 20.90
C ARG A 76 19.30 15.66 22.10
N ARG A 77 20.20 14.76 22.49
CA ARG A 77 20.56 14.59 23.91
C ARG A 77 22.07 14.66 24.07
N CYS A 78 22.51 15.63 24.87
CA CYS A 78 23.87 15.85 25.33
C CYS A 78 24.38 14.66 26.17
N GLY A 79 25.68 14.37 26.08
CA GLY A 79 26.45 13.67 27.11
C GLY A 79 27.26 12.45 26.64
N VAL A 80 28.57 12.67 26.45
CA VAL A 80 29.69 11.74 26.65
C VAL A 80 29.78 10.46 25.79
N GLY A 81 30.76 10.46 24.88
CA GLY A 81 31.64 9.31 24.57
C GLY A 81 31.05 8.08 23.87
N GLY A 82 31.62 7.72 22.71
CA GLY A 82 31.54 6.36 22.18
C GLY A 82 31.09 6.27 20.72
N ALA A 83 32.03 5.92 19.86
CA ALA A 83 31.84 5.64 18.44
C ALA A 83 30.94 4.42 18.19
N GLY A 84 30.31 4.34 17.01
CA GLY A 84 29.84 3.04 16.51
C GLY A 84 28.60 3.06 15.62
N ASN A 85 28.84 3.33 14.33
CA ASN A 85 28.11 2.92 13.13
C ASN A 85 26.56 2.84 13.10
N ALA A 86 25.99 3.67 12.22
CA ALA A 86 24.62 3.57 11.74
C ALA A 86 24.48 2.39 10.77
N GLN A 87 23.62 1.42 11.08
CA GLN A 87 23.24 0.36 10.14
C GLN A 87 21.71 0.33 9.94
N GLY A 88 21.29 0.84 8.78
CA GLY A 88 20.25 0.23 7.95
C GLY A 88 18.84 0.10 8.52
N GLY A 89 18.02 1.13 8.33
CA GLY A 89 16.57 1.02 8.36
C GLY A 89 16.10 0.08 7.25
N LYS A 90 15.53 -1.07 7.64
CA LYS A 90 15.10 -2.13 6.73
C LYS A 90 13.86 -1.64 5.97
N GLY A 91 14.03 -1.37 4.68
CA GLY A 91 12.93 -1.14 3.76
C GLY A 91 12.02 -2.36 3.73
N TRP A 92 10.73 -2.13 3.92
CA TRP A 92 9.70 -3.13 3.67
C TRP A 92 9.86 -3.60 2.22
N LYS A 93 10.33 -4.84 2.04
CA LYS A 93 10.40 -5.47 0.73
C LYS A 93 8.99 -5.89 0.36
N GLU A 94 8.45 -5.26 -0.68
CA GLU A 94 7.28 -5.74 -1.40
C GLU A 94 7.59 -7.17 -1.89
N GLY A 95 6.80 -8.13 -1.42
CA GLY A 95 6.90 -9.54 -1.79
C GLY A 95 6.31 -9.76 -3.19
N ARG A 96 6.94 -10.73 -3.87
CA ARG A 96 6.64 -11.26 -5.21
C ARG A 96 5.15 -11.52 -5.47
#